data_AF-A0A1H9T0F1-F1
#
_entry.id   AF-A0A1H9T0F1-F1
#
_cell.length_a   1.000
_cell.length_b   1.000
_cell.length_c   1.000
_cell.angle_alpha   90.00
_cell.angle_beta   90.00
_cell.angle_gamma   90.00
#
_symmetry.space_group_name_H-M   'P 1'
#
loop_
_entity.id
_entity.type
_entity.pdbx_description
1 polymer ?
#
loop_
_entity_poly.entity_id
_entity_poly.type
_entity_poly.pdbx_seq_one_letter_code
_entity_poly.pdbx_strand_id
1 'polypeptide(L)'
;MSTMRTPVDPAARSGRTAQQPAPRTVGDVMTHTVVAVGSTAGFKQIVRTLREWRVGAVPVLEGDGRVIGVVSEGDLLPAPDDAAGVRPARGADAAVHGEADRQHGSAADLMTSPAVTVRSGTRVREAARTMAAKKLKSLPVIDGDGRLIGIVSRADVLSVYLRSDEQLAHAVREEILTPLSGAVGELRAEVHDGVVTLSGRASDPELVPLVVRTVLALEGVVDVRVGGV
;
A
#
# COMPACT_ATOMS: atom_id res chain seq x y z
N MET A 1 6.10 61.55 -35.45
CA MET A 1 7.08 60.44 -35.43
C MET A 1 7.30 60.07 -33.96
N SER A 2 6.48 59.19 -33.37
CA SER A 2 6.70 57.74 -33.25
C SER A 2 8.01 57.42 -32.52
N THR A 3 7.97 57.17 -31.20
CA THR A 3 7.89 55.83 -30.54
C THR A 3 9.07 54.92 -30.91
N MET A 4 9.88 54.42 -29.99
CA MET A 4 9.48 53.33 -29.09
C MET A 4 10.42 53.26 -27.88
N ARG A 5 9.82 53.24 -26.68
CA ARG A 5 10.41 52.62 -25.50
C ARG A 5 10.22 51.11 -25.65
N THR A 6 11.30 50.36 -25.62
CA THR A 6 11.27 48.89 -25.59
C THR A 6 10.57 48.43 -24.30
N PRO A 7 9.57 47.53 -24.38
CA PRO A 7 8.98 46.94 -23.18
C PRO A 7 9.99 45.99 -22.54
N VAL A 8 10.16 46.14 -21.22
CA VAL A 8 10.78 45.10 -20.39
C VAL A 8 9.77 43.95 -20.34
N ASP A 9 10.15 42.83 -20.96
CA ASP A 9 9.35 41.62 -21.04
C ASP A 9 9.13 41.03 -19.62
N PRO A 10 7.90 40.94 -19.10
CA PRO A 10 7.64 40.44 -17.74
C PRO A 10 7.61 38.90 -17.65
N ALA A 11 8.02 38.17 -18.70
CA ALA A 11 7.87 36.72 -18.78
C ALA A 11 9.07 35.88 -18.26
N ALA A 12 9.93 36.45 -17.41
CA ALA A 12 11.00 35.70 -16.73
C ALA A 12 10.61 35.29 -15.30
N ARG A 13 9.58 34.45 -15.15
CA ARG A 13 9.39 33.62 -13.94
C ARG A 13 9.24 32.16 -14.35
N SER A 14 10.36 31.58 -14.73
CA SER A 14 10.49 30.15 -14.96
C SER A 14 10.33 29.38 -13.63
N GLY A 15 9.31 28.54 -13.58
CA GLY A 15 9.44 27.16 -13.11
C GLY A 15 9.79 26.91 -11.65
N ARG A 16 8.90 27.27 -10.72
CA ARG A 16 8.71 26.42 -9.52
C ARG A 16 7.57 25.46 -9.84
N THR A 17 7.90 24.31 -10.42
CA THR A 17 7.02 23.14 -10.38
C THR A 17 6.66 22.93 -8.91
N ALA A 18 5.39 23.10 -8.57
CA ALA A 18 4.86 22.65 -7.28
C ALA A 18 5.26 21.17 -7.16
N GLN A 19 6.21 20.90 -6.26
CA GLN A 19 6.71 19.56 -6.00
C GLN A 19 5.51 18.77 -5.47
N GLN A 20 4.86 17.98 -6.34
CA GLN A 20 3.81 17.06 -5.91
C GLN A 20 4.37 16.21 -4.76
N PRO A 21 3.63 16.00 -3.66
CA PRO A 21 4.11 15.18 -2.56
C PRO A 21 4.51 13.81 -3.11
N ALA A 22 5.72 13.36 -2.78
CA ALA A 22 6.22 12.08 -3.24
C ALA A 22 5.22 10.99 -2.80
N PRO A 23 4.71 10.17 -3.74
CA PRO A 23 3.70 9.17 -3.41
C PRO A 23 4.28 8.18 -2.40
N ARG A 24 3.53 7.87 -1.33
CA ARG A 24 4.02 6.92 -0.33
C ARG A 24 4.35 5.57 -0.96
N THR A 25 5.43 5.00 -0.48
CA THR A 25 5.95 3.71 -0.90
C THR A 25 5.58 2.63 0.11
N VAL A 26 5.67 1.37 -0.31
CA VAL A 26 5.45 0.22 0.57
C VAL A 26 6.42 0.25 1.75
N GLY A 27 7.66 0.70 1.55
CA GLY A 27 8.65 0.85 2.62
C GLY A 27 8.21 1.75 3.76
N ASP A 28 7.38 2.77 3.47
CA ASP A 28 6.89 3.72 4.47
C ASP A 28 5.82 3.14 5.41
N VAL A 29 5.20 2.01 5.03
CA VAL A 29 4.07 1.40 5.75
C VAL A 29 4.27 -0.08 6.08
N MET A 30 5.30 -0.74 5.53
CA MET A 30 5.51 -2.16 5.72
C MET A 30 5.95 -2.47 7.17
N THR A 31 5.53 -3.65 7.63
CA THR A 31 6.09 -4.24 8.84
C THR A 31 7.42 -4.91 8.50
N HIS A 32 8.49 -4.47 9.16
CA HIS A 32 9.85 -4.97 8.93
C HIS A 32 10.13 -6.28 9.67
N THR A 33 9.44 -6.52 10.80
CA THR A 33 9.53 -7.78 11.54
C THR A 33 8.52 -8.77 10.98
N VAL A 34 9.00 -9.70 10.15
CA VAL A 34 8.15 -10.71 9.50
C VAL A 34 8.46 -12.07 10.07
N VAL A 35 7.40 -12.78 10.48
CA VAL A 35 7.51 -14.21 10.76
C VAL A 35 7.32 -14.99 9.45
N ALA A 36 8.22 -15.91 9.17
CA ALA A 36 8.21 -16.74 7.98
C ALA A 36 8.59 -18.18 8.33
N VAL A 37 8.27 -19.12 7.44
CA VAL A 37 8.59 -20.55 7.59
C VAL A 37 9.49 -21.02 6.46
N GLY A 38 10.33 -22.02 6.71
CA GLY A 38 11.11 -22.67 5.65
C GLY A 38 10.23 -23.56 4.76
N SER A 39 10.66 -23.80 3.52
CA SER A 39 9.96 -24.65 2.54
C SER A 39 9.65 -26.06 3.05
N THR A 40 10.52 -26.61 3.91
CA THR A 40 10.35 -27.94 4.50
C THR A 40 9.54 -27.97 5.79
N ALA A 41 9.02 -26.83 6.27
CA ALA A 41 8.30 -26.77 7.55
C ALA A 41 7.00 -27.59 7.50
N GLY A 42 6.80 -28.47 8.48
CA GLY A 42 5.59 -29.29 8.58
C GLY A 42 4.33 -28.49 8.95
N PHE A 43 3.15 -29.04 8.62
CA PHE A 43 1.84 -28.47 8.90
C PHE A 43 1.69 -27.94 10.35
N LYS A 44 2.08 -28.75 11.35
CA LYS A 44 1.95 -28.35 12.77
C LYS A 44 2.79 -27.12 13.12
N GLN A 45 3.96 -27.00 12.50
CA GLN A 45 4.83 -25.84 12.68
C GLN A 45 4.16 -24.60 12.09
N ILE A 46 3.63 -24.68 10.88
CA ILE A 46 2.93 -23.57 10.21
C ILE A 46 1.74 -23.10 11.07
N VAL A 47 0.87 -24.02 11.51
CA VAL A 47 -0.29 -23.69 12.36
C VAL A 47 0.14 -23.03 13.67
N ARG A 48 1.20 -23.54 14.31
CA ARG A 48 1.74 -22.95 15.53
C ARG A 48 2.23 -21.53 15.27
N THR A 49 2.98 -21.31 14.20
CA THR A 49 3.48 -20.00 13.81
C THR A 49 2.34 -19.00 13.57
N LEU A 50 1.32 -19.37 12.79
CA LEU A 50 0.16 -18.51 12.55
C LEU A 50 -0.54 -18.11 13.86
N ARG A 51 -0.74 -19.08 14.77
CA ARG A 51 -1.43 -18.86 16.06
C ARG A 51 -0.60 -18.03 17.04
N GLU A 52 0.68 -18.34 17.20
CA GLU A 52 1.58 -17.68 18.15
C GLU A 52 1.78 -16.21 17.81
N TRP A 53 1.97 -15.93 16.51
CA TRP A 53 2.19 -14.58 16.01
C TRP A 53 0.90 -13.85 15.66
N ARG A 54 -0.27 -14.52 15.79
CA ARG A 54 -1.60 -13.99 15.48
C ARG A 54 -1.69 -13.40 14.07
N VAL A 55 -1.11 -14.11 13.11
CA VAL A 55 -1.11 -13.73 11.69
C VAL A 55 -1.88 -14.75 10.86
N GLY A 56 -2.63 -14.28 9.87
CA GLY A 56 -3.45 -15.15 9.01
C GLY A 56 -2.72 -15.73 7.79
N ALA A 57 -1.46 -15.34 7.57
CA ALA A 57 -0.59 -15.88 6.52
C ALA A 57 0.88 -15.65 6.83
N VAL A 58 1.74 -16.53 6.32
CA VAL A 58 3.20 -16.46 6.46
C VAL A 58 3.91 -16.67 5.11
N PRO A 59 4.96 -15.90 4.80
CA PRO A 59 5.83 -16.20 3.67
C PRO A 59 6.56 -17.54 3.88
N VAL A 60 6.76 -18.26 2.79
CA VAL A 60 7.59 -19.47 2.73
C VAL A 60 8.93 -19.12 2.09
N LEU A 61 10.01 -19.44 2.79
CA LEU A 61 11.38 -19.12 2.41
C LEU A 61 12.15 -20.36 1.99
N GLU A 62 13.07 -20.18 1.06
CA GLU A 62 14.04 -21.21 0.66
C GLU A 62 15.46 -20.64 0.61
N GLY A 63 16.44 -21.51 0.83
CA GLY A 63 17.86 -21.18 0.75
C GLY A 63 18.25 -20.03 1.67
N ASP A 64 18.72 -18.93 1.06
CA ASP A 64 19.24 -17.74 1.71
C ASP A 64 18.18 -16.71 2.12
N GLY A 65 16.91 -17.13 2.24
CA GLY A 65 15.79 -16.27 2.63
C GLY A 65 14.97 -15.74 1.45
N ARG A 66 15.03 -16.41 0.29
CA ARG A 66 14.21 -16.09 -0.88
C ARG A 66 12.76 -16.47 -0.64
N VAL A 67 11.84 -15.57 -0.99
CA VAL A 67 10.40 -15.84 -0.90
C VAL A 67 9.97 -16.71 -2.09
N ILE A 68 9.52 -17.92 -1.83
CA ILE A 68 9.05 -18.87 -2.87
C ILE A 68 7.53 -19.02 -2.90
N GLY A 69 6.85 -18.73 -1.79
CA GLY A 69 5.40 -18.85 -1.68
C GLY A 69 4.84 -18.17 -0.43
N VAL A 70 3.52 -18.29 -0.26
CA VAL A 70 2.80 -17.85 0.94
C VAL A 70 1.84 -18.97 1.35
N VAL A 71 1.78 -19.26 2.65
CA VAL A 71 0.77 -20.15 3.24
C VAL A 71 -0.15 -19.32 4.12
N SER A 72 -1.46 -19.43 3.91
CA SER A 72 -2.50 -18.77 4.70
C SER A 72 -3.36 -19.77 5.45
N GLU A 73 -4.11 -19.31 6.44
CA GLU A 73 -5.12 -20.15 7.13
C GLU A 73 -6.08 -20.82 6.15
N GLY A 74 -6.42 -20.15 5.04
CA GLY A 74 -7.29 -20.70 4.00
C GLY A 74 -6.68 -21.88 3.25
N ASP A 75 -5.35 -21.97 3.17
CA ASP A 75 -4.64 -23.08 2.52
C ASP A 75 -4.51 -24.29 3.45
N LEU A 76 -4.72 -24.10 4.76
CA LEU A 76 -4.60 -25.14 5.79
C LEU A 76 -5.93 -25.78 6.18
N LEU A 77 -7.05 -25.18 5.77
CA LEU A 77 -8.37 -25.74 6.00
C LEU A 77 -8.70 -26.76 4.90
N PRO A 78 -9.22 -27.95 5.24
CA PRO A 78 -9.62 -28.95 4.25
C PRO A 78 -10.71 -28.38 3.34
N ALA A 79 -10.61 -28.64 2.04
CA ALA A 79 -11.69 -28.30 1.12
C ALA A 79 -12.96 -29.08 1.51
N PRO A 80 -14.17 -28.53 1.25
CA PRO A 80 -15.43 -29.16 1.65
C PRO A 80 -15.62 -30.60 1.13
N ASP A 81 -14.93 -30.97 0.04
CA ASP A 81 -15.05 -32.28 -0.61
C ASP A 81 -13.99 -33.31 -0.14
N ASP A 82 -13.05 -32.93 0.74
CA ASP A 82 -11.90 -33.76 1.14
C ASP A 82 -12.17 -34.58 2.43
N ALA A 83 -13.43 -34.90 2.73
CA ALA A 83 -13.79 -35.80 3.84
C ALA A 83 -13.28 -37.25 3.65
N ALA A 84 -12.73 -37.59 2.49
CA ALA A 84 -12.01 -38.84 2.22
C ALA A 84 -10.50 -38.54 2.13
N GLY A 85 -9.84 -38.60 3.29
CA GLY A 85 -8.46 -38.16 3.45
C GLY A 85 -7.40 -38.85 2.57
N VAL A 86 -6.22 -38.22 2.62
CA VAL A 86 -4.93 -38.60 2.03
C VAL A 86 -4.68 -38.05 0.63
N ARG A 87 -4.06 -36.86 0.58
CA ARG A 87 -3.18 -36.52 -0.55
C ARG A 87 -1.84 -37.24 -0.34
N PRO A 88 -1.42 -38.17 -1.21
CA PRO A 88 -0.14 -38.85 -1.03
C PRO A 88 1.00 -37.85 -1.23
N ALA A 89 1.75 -37.60 -0.16
CA ALA A 89 3.01 -36.86 -0.22
C ALA A 89 3.97 -37.59 -1.19
N ARG A 90 4.36 -36.92 -2.29
CA ARG A 90 5.46 -37.35 -3.14
C ARG A 90 6.70 -36.57 -2.76
N GLY A 91 7.65 -37.20 -2.08
CA GLY A 91 8.98 -36.62 -1.87
C GLY A 91 9.67 -37.10 -0.60
N ALA A 92 10.91 -37.55 -0.74
CA ALA A 92 11.70 -38.19 0.28
C ALA A 92 12.40 -37.17 1.18
N ASP A 93 11.84 -36.90 2.37
CA ASP A 93 12.57 -36.39 3.56
C ASP A 93 11.78 -36.67 4.85
N ALA A 94 11.27 -37.90 4.98
CA ALA A 94 10.35 -38.34 6.03
C ALA A 94 10.97 -38.53 7.44
N ALA A 95 12.22 -38.13 7.66
CA ALA A 95 12.96 -38.44 8.89
C ALA A 95 12.80 -37.39 10.01
N VAL A 96 12.31 -36.18 9.71
CA VAL A 96 12.30 -35.06 10.68
C VAL A 96 10.90 -34.70 11.20
N HIS A 97 9.84 -35.24 10.60
CA HIS A 97 8.48 -34.76 10.79
C HIS A 97 7.51 -35.85 11.29
N GLY A 98 6.62 -35.50 12.22
CA GLY A 98 5.70 -36.44 12.90
C GLY A 98 4.57 -36.97 12.00
N GLU A 99 3.78 -37.95 12.47
CA GLU A 99 2.70 -38.58 11.68
C GLU A 99 1.69 -37.60 11.05
N ALA A 100 1.42 -36.47 11.71
CA ALA A 100 0.53 -35.43 11.17
C ALA A 100 1.12 -34.70 9.95
N ASP A 101 2.45 -34.54 9.88
CA ASP A 101 3.10 -33.87 8.75
C ASP A 101 3.17 -34.81 7.52
N ARG A 102 3.24 -36.13 7.74
CA ARG A 102 3.15 -37.12 6.65
C ARG A 102 1.79 -37.12 5.94
N GLN A 103 0.74 -36.71 6.64
CA GLN A 103 -0.63 -36.67 6.11
C GLN A 103 -0.96 -35.34 5.41
N HIS A 104 -0.32 -34.23 5.80
CA HIS A 104 -0.66 -32.89 5.32
C HIS A 104 0.42 -32.23 4.45
N GLY A 105 1.65 -32.78 4.40
CA GLY A 105 2.74 -32.23 3.60
C GLY A 105 3.50 -31.09 4.29
N SER A 106 4.51 -30.58 3.58
CA SER A 106 5.36 -29.46 3.97
C SER A 106 4.79 -28.11 3.53
N ALA A 107 5.40 -27.01 3.98
CA ALA A 107 5.05 -25.67 3.54
C ALA A 107 5.13 -25.52 2.01
N ALA A 108 6.10 -26.16 1.36
CA ALA A 108 6.21 -26.17 -0.10
C ALA A 108 5.04 -26.89 -0.79
N ASP A 109 4.44 -27.89 -0.16
CA ASP A 109 3.28 -28.62 -0.68
C ASP A 109 1.97 -27.85 -0.50
N LEU A 110 1.91 -26.99 0.52
CA LEU A 110 0.71 -26.26 0.95
C LEU A 110 0.67 -24.80 0.48
N MET A 111 1.80 -24.23 0.04
CA MET A 111 1.86 -22.82 -0.32
C MET A 111 1.19 -22.51 -1.66
N THR A 112 0.67 -21.29 -1.76
CA THR A 112 0.45 -20.69 -3.07
C THR A 112 1.79 -20.22 -3.64
N SER A 113 2.14 -20.74 -4.82
CA SER A 113 3.37 -20.44 -5.55
C SER A 113 3.09 -20.12 -7.02
N PRO A 114 3.81 -19.17 -7.65
CA PRO A 114 4.82 -18.30 -7.05
C PRO A 114 4.21 -17.23 -6.14
N ALA A 115 4.95 -16.84 -5.10
CA ALA A 115 4.55 -15.70 -4.27
C ALA A 115 4.37 -14.43 -5.10
N VAL A 116 3.29 -13.70 -4.86
CA VAL A 116 3.14 -12.34 -5.38
C VAL A 116 3.80 -11.40 -4.41
N THR A 117 4.87 -10.74 -4.84
CA THR A 117 5.70 -9.86 -4.00
C THR A 117 5.71 -8.43 -4.53
N VAL A 118 6.16 -7.51 -3.68
CA VAL A 118 6.41 -6.09 -4.03
C VAL A 118 7.79 -5.67 -3.53
N ARG A 119 8.28 -4.52 -4.01
CA ARG A 119 9.53 -3.92 -3.51
C ARG A 119 9.20 -2.80 -2.54
N SER A 120 10.15 -2.44 -1.67
CA SER A 120 10.00 -1.31 -0.74
C SER A 120 9.68 0.00 -1.46
N GLY A 121 10.26 0.23 -2.65
CA GLY A 121 9.97 1.39 -3.48
C GLY A 121 8.65 1.34 -4.28
N THR A 122 7.90 0.23 -4.26
CA THR A 122 6.59 0.13 -4.93
C THR A 122 5.62 1.12 -4.30
N ARG A 123 4.79 1.80 -5.09
CA ARG A 123 3.80 2.76 -4.57
C ARG A 123 2.71 2.03 -3.79
N VAL A 124 2.25 2.60 -2.67
CA VAL A 124 1.17 1.99 -1.85
C VAL A 124 -0.09 1.72 -2.68
N ARG A 125 -0.48 2.65 -3.56
CA ARG A 125 -1.63 2.48 -4.47
C ARG A 125 -1.47 1.31 -5.45
N GLU A 126 -0.25 1.04 -5.89
CA GLU A 126 0.04 -0.09 -6.77
C GLU A 126 -0.03 -1.42 -6.02
N ALA A 127 0.51 -1.47 -4.80
CA ALA A 127 0.35 -2.62 -3.90
C ALA A 127 -1.13 -2.89 -3.60
N ALA A 128 -1.92 -1.84 -3.32
CA ALA A 128 -3.37 -1.93 -3.10
C ALA A 128 -4.10 -2.57 -4.29
N ARG A 129 -3.81 -2.10 -5.52
CA ARG A 129 -4.38 -2.64 -6.75
C ARG A 129 -4.02 -4.10 -6.94
N THR A 130 -2.76 -4.46 -6.70
CA THR A 130 -2.28 -5.85 -6.77
C THR A 130 -3.02 -6.74 -5.77
N MET A 131 -3.19 -6.29 -4.51
CA MET A 131 -3.94 -7.01 -3.48
C MET A 131 -5.41 -7.21 -3.88
N ALA A 132 -6.06 -6.17 -4.42
CA ALA A 132 -7.46 -6.24 -4.84
C ALA A 132 -7.65 -7.20 -6.02
N ALA A 133 -6.84 -7.04 -7.07
CA ALA A 133 -6.92 -7.85 -8.29
C ALA A 133 -6.69 -9.34 -8.02
N LYS A 134 -5.74 -9.67 -7.13
CA LYS A 134 -5.39 -11.05 -6.80
C LYS A 134 -6.08 -11.57 -5.54
N LYS A 135 -7.00 -10.79 -4.95
CA LYS A 135 -7.72 -11.09 -3.70
C LYS A 135 -6.79 -11.45 -2.52
N LEU A 136 -5.59 -10.88 -2.49
CA LEU A 136 -4.58 -11.12 -1.45
C LEU A 136 -4.81 -10.21 -0.25
N LYS A 137 -4.56 -10.71 0.96
CA LYS A 137 -4.65 -9.95 2.22
C LYS A 137 -3.35 -9.24 2.60
N SER A 138 -2.22 -9.77 2.13
CA SER A 138 -0.88 -9.23 2.35
C SER A 138 0.04 -9.58 1.18
N LEU A 139 1.15 -8.86 1.07
CA LEU A 139 2.20 -9.07 0.09
C LEU A 139 3.55 -9.09 0.81
N PRO A 140 4.40 -10.13 0.61
CA PRO A 140 5.79 -10.09 1.02
C PRO A 140 6.53 -8.97 0.27
N VAL A 141 7.34 -8.22 1.01
CA VAL A 141 8.22 -7.18 0.47
C VAL A 141 9.62 -7.77 0.34
N ILE A 142 10.20 -7.65 -0.85
CA ILE A 142 11.51 -8.23 -1.16
C ILE A 142 12.52 -7.17 -1.60
N ASP A 143 13.80 -7.48 -1.42
CA ASP A 143 14.92 -6.69 -1.93
C ASP A 143 15.21 -6.98 -3.42
N GLY A 144 16.36 -6.48 -3.90
CA GLY A 144 16.83 -6.69 -5.27
C GLY A 144 17.12 -8.16 -5.60
N ASP A 145 17.54 -8.93 -4.60
CA ASP A 145 17.92 -10.34 -4.73
C ASP A 145 16.74 -11.28 -4.50
N GLY A 146 15.56 -10.77 -4.12
CA GLY A 146 14.36 -11.57 -3.86
C GLY A 146 14.26 -12.09 -2.43
N ARG A 147 15.06 -11.55 -1.51
CA ARG A 147 15.01 -11.90 -0.09
C ARG A 147 13.93 -11.10 0.62
N LEU A 148 13.29 -11.73 1.60
CA LEU A 148 12.26 -11.10 2.41
C LEU A 148 12.85 -9.96 3.27
N ILE A 149 12.31 -8.76 3.13
CA ILE A 149 12.68 -7.58 3.94
C ILE A 149 11.50 -6.97 4.71
N GLY A 150 10.28 -7.43 4.44
CA GLY A 150 9.08 -6.90 5.08
C GLY A 150 7.81 -7.59 4.61
N ILE A 151 6.69 -7.22 5.21
CA ILE A 151 5.36 -7.61 4.77
C ILE A 151 4.44 -6.39 4.82
N VAL A 152 3.54 -6.28 3.85
CA VAL A 152 2.52 -5.23 3.83
C VAL A 152 1.14 -5.86 3.74
N SER A 153 0.25 -5.49 4.65
CA SER A 153 -1.15 -5.95 4.70
C SER A 153 -2.10 -4.92 4.09
N ARG A 154 -3.36 -5.31 3.86
CA ARG A 154 -4.42 -4.35 3.49
C ARG A 154 -4.60 -3.26 4.53
N ALA A 155 -4.45 -3.57 5.82
CA ALA A 155 -4.56 -2.58 6.88
C ALA A 155 -3.43 -1.55 6.78
N ASP A 156 -2.20 -1.99 6.50
CA ASP A 156 -1.04 -1.11 6.32
C ASP A 156 -1.22 -0.22 5.09
N VAL A 157 -1.72 -0.78 3.99
CA VAL A 157 -2.08 -0.01 2.79
C VAL A 157 -3.20 0.99 3.07
N LEU A 158 -4.22 0.63 3.84
CA LEU A 158 -5.31 1.52 4.21
C LEU A 158 -4.88 2.58 5.24
N SER A 159 -3.81 2.34 6.01
CA SER A 159 -3.31 3.26 7.01
C SER A 159 -2.89 4.62 6.42
N VAL A 160 -2.56 4.68 5.12
CA VAL A 160 -2.27 5.96 4.46
C VAL A 160 -3.49 6.88 4.38
N TYR A 161 -4.70 6.33 4.51
CA TYR A 161 -5.96 7.06 4.59
C TYR A 161 -6.36 7.42 6.02
N LEU A 162 -5.63 6.94 7.03
CA LEU A 162 -5.84 7.30 8.44
C LEU A 162 -5.06 8.56 8.84
N ARG A 163 -4.71 9.44 7.88
CA ARG A 163 -4.21 10.78 8.23
C ARG A 163 -5.29 11.46 9.08
N SER A 164 -4.89 12.09 10.18
CA SER A 164 -5.85 12.89 10.93
C SER A 164 -6.36 14.02 10.04
N ASP A 165 -7.59 14.45 10.25
CA ASP A 165 -8.17 15.59 9.55
C ASP A 165 -7.27 16.83 9.66
N GLU A 166 -6.59 17.00 10.80
CA GLU A 166 -5.62 18.07 11.02
C GLU A 166 -4.40 17.98 10.08
N GLN A 167 -3.85 16.77 9.89
CA GLN A 167 -2.74 16.54 8.95
C GLN A 167 -3.19 16.76 7.50
N LEU A 168 -4.41 16.35 7.16
CA LEU A 168 -4.95 16.54 5.82
C LEU A 168 -5.25 18.01 5.55
N ALA A 169 -5.83 18.73 6.51
CA ALA A 169 -6.08 20.16 6.43
C ALA A 169 -4.77 20.95 6.29
N HIS A 170 -3.72 20.56 7.03
CA HIS A 170 -2.40 21.17 6.91
C HIS A 170 -1.80 20.95 5.51
N ALA A 171 -1.85 19.71 4.99
CA ALA A 171 -1.37 19.40 3.64
C ALA A 171 -2.14 20.19 2.56
N VAL A 172 -3.47 20.22 2.62
CA VAL A 172 -4.29 21.01 1.68
C VAL A 172 -3.91 22.50 1.74
N ARG A 173 -3.73 23.05 2.94
CA ARG A 173 -3.38 24.46 3.12
C ARG A 173 -2.00 24.76 2.56
N GLU A 174 -0.97 24.05 3.01
CA GLU A 174 0.42 24.36 2.66
C GLU A 174 0.81 23.97 1.23
N GLU A 175 0.26 22.88 0.70
CA GLU A 175 0.68 22.33 -0.59
C GLU A 175 -0.17 22.80 -1.77
N ILE A 176 -1.43 23.22 -1.51
CA ILE A 176 -2.37 23.61 -2.58
C ILE A 176 -2.79 25.07 -2.42
N LEU A 177 -3.32 25.46 -1.26
CA LEU A 177 -3.88 26.81 -1.10
C LEU A 177 -2.80 27.89 -0.98
N THR A 178 -1.74 27.67 -0.19
CA THR A 178 -0.66 28.65 0.01
C THR A 178 0.06 28.99 -1.30
N PRO A 179 0.46 28.03 -2.16
CA PRO A 179 1.07 28.32 -3.46
C PRO A 179 0.15 29.07 -4.42
N LEU A 180 -1.17 28.87 -4.29
CA LEU A 180 -2.19 29.50 -5.13
C LEU A 180 -2.77 30.78 -4.51
N SER A 181 -2.33 31.19 -3.32
CA SER A 181 -2.92 32.30 -2.53
C SER A 181 -3.12 33.61 -3.31
N GLY A 182 -2.23 33.92 -4.27
CA GLY A 182 -2.39 35.09 -5.15
C GLY A 182 -3.48 34.98 -6.23
N ALA A 183 -3.99 33.77 -6.50
CA ALA A 183 -4.94 33.46 -7.55
C ALA A 183 -6.28 32.91 -7.02
N VAL A 184 -6.29 32.27 -5.85
CA VAL A 184 -7.51 31.67 -5.25
C VAL A 184 -8.11 32.46 -4.09
N GLY A 185 -7.61 33.66 -3.78
CA GLY A 185 -8.20 34.54 -2.77
C GLY A 185 -8.21 33.95 -1.35
N GLU A 186 -9.24 34.28 -0.55
CA GLU A 186 -9.39 33.79 0.84
C GLU A 186 -10.05 32.40 0.90
N LEU A 187 -9.59 31.44 0.09
CA LEU A 187 -10.06 30.07 0.19
C LEU A 187 -9.56 29.43 1.51
N ARG A 188 -10.46 28.79 2.24
CA ARG A 188 -10.21 27.99 3.44
C ARG A 188 -10.56 26.53 3.17
N ALA A 189 -9.82 25.64 3.80
CA ALA A 189 -10.07 24.21 3.78
C ALA A 189 -10.25 23.71 5.20
N GLU A 190 -11.39 23.07 5.45
CA GLU A 190 -11.69 22.30 6.66
C GLU A 190 -11.80 20.83 6.29
N VAL A 191 -11.44 19.93 7.19
CA VAL A 191 -11.48 18.50 6.94
C VAL A 191 -12.23 17.80 8.07
N HIS A 192 -13.15 16.93 7.69
CA HIS A 192 -13.89 16.07 8.60
C HIS A 192 -14.02 14.67 7.99
N ASP A 193 -13.51 13.64 8.68
CA ASP A 193 -13.48 12.25 8.23
C ASP A 193 -12.90 12.10 6.80
N GLY A 194 -11.82 12.84 6.51
CA GLY A 194 -11.17 12.86 5.20
C GLY A 194 -11.96 13.58 4.09
N VAL A 195 -13.10 14.20 4.39
CA VAL A 195 -13.84 15.06 3.45
C VAL A 195 -13.36 16.50 3.59
N VAL A 196 -12.80 17.05 2.51
CA VAL A 196 -12.31 18.44 2.49
C VAL A 196 -13.45 19.36 2.09
N THR A 197 -13.80 20.32 2.93
CA THR A 197 -14.74 21.39 2.60
C THR A 197 -13.95 22.65 2.26
N LEU A 198 -14.02 23.06 0.99
CA LEU A 198 -13.49 24.31 0.50
C LEU A 198 -14.56 25.40 0.64
N SER A 199 -14.23 26.49 1.33
CA SER A 199 -15.11 27.65 1.53
C SER A 199 -14.34 28.96 1.35
N GLY A 200 -15.02 30.07 1.04
CA GLY A 200 -14.38 31.39 0.99
C GLY A 200 -14.73 32.20 -0.25
N ARG A 201 -13.78 32.97 -0.77
CA ARG A 201 -13.95 33.65 -2.07
C ARG A 201 -12.77 33.35 -2.96
N ALA A 202 -13.04 32.66 -4.07
CA ALA A 202 -12.06 32.51 -5.12
C ALA A 202 -11.91 33.85 -5.86
N SER A 203 -10.67 34.33 -6.04
CA SER A 203 -10.40 35.50 -6.89
C SER A 203 -10.66 35.18 -8.36
N ASP A 204 -10.44 33.93 -8.77
CA ASP A 204 -10.80 33.39 -10.07
C ASP A 204 -11.65 32.11 -9.90
N PRO A 205 -12.96 32.17 -10.14
CA PRO A 205 -13.85 31.01 -10.07
C PRO A 205 -13.47 29.86 -11.01
N GLU A 206 -12.78 30.13 -12.13
CA GLU A 206 -12.38 29.08 -13.08
C GLU A 206 -11.27 28.18 -12.54
N LEU A 207 -10.54 28.61 -11.50
CA LEU A 207 -9.51 27.81 -10.85
C LEU A 207 -10.08 26.83 -9.82
N VAL A 208 -11.32 27.02 -9.35
CA VAL A 208 -11.94 26.17 -8.32
C VAL A 208 -11.98 24.69 -8.73
N PRO A 209 -12.39 24.31 -9.96
CA PRO A 209 -12.35 22.91 -10.40
C PRO A 209 -10.94 22.31 -10.42
N LEU A 210 -9.91 23.11 -10.72
CA LEU A 210 -8.52 22.65 -10.71
C LEU A 210 -8.03 22.41 -9.27
N VAL A 211 -8.38 23.30 -8.34
CA VAL A 211 -8.11 23.12 -6.90
C VAL A 211 -8.77 21.84 -6.41
N VAL A 212 -10.08 21.65 -6.69
CA VAL A 212 -10.82 20.44 -6.32
C VAL A 212 -10.13 19.18 -6.84
N ARG A 213 -9.74 19.15 -8.12
CA ARG A 213 -9.00 18.01 -8.70
C ARG A 213 -7.67 17.74 -8.03
N THR A 214 -6.96 18.79 -7.62
CA THR A 214 -5.66 18.68 -6.97
C THR A 214 -5.83 18.16 -5.54
N VAL A 215 -6.83 18.65 -4.81
CA VAL A 215 -7.17 18.18 -3.46
C VAL A 215 -7.59 16.70 -3.50
N LEU A 216 -8.45 16.30 -4.43
CA LEU A 216 -8.84 14.89 -4.62
C LEU A 216 -7.66 13.96 -4.94
N ALA A 217 -6.55 14.49 -5.44
CA ALA A 217 -5.35 13.71 -5.72
C ALA A 217 -4.48 13.47 -4.46
N LEU A 218 -4.68 14.24 -3.38
CA LEU A 218 -3.96 14.07 -2.12
C LEU A 218 -4.34 12.75 -1.46
N GLU A 219 -3.31 12.02 -1.02
CA GLU A 219 -3.50 10.78 -0.28
C GLU A 219 -4.15 11.07 1.08
N GLY A 220 -5.32 10.46 1.34
CA GLY A 220 -6.12 10.68 2.54
C GLY A 220 -7.42 11.45 2.31
N VAL A 221 -7.57 12.14 1.17
CA VAL A 221 -8.84 12.79 0.80
C VAL A 221 -9.82 11.73 0.28
N VAL A 222 -11.01 11.70 0.89
CA VAL A 222 -12.14 10.84 0.51
C VAL A 222 -13.04 11.55 -0.49
N ASP A 223 -13.33 12.83 -0.25
CA ASP A 223 -14.21 13.65 -1.08
C ASP A 223 -13.90 15.16 -0.89
N VAL A 224 -14.39 16.01 -1.80
CA VAL A 224 -14.25 17.46 -1.73
C VAL A 224 -15.60 18.14 -1.93
N ARG A 225 -15.99 18.98 -0.96
CA ARG A 225 -17.20 19.81 -1.01
C ARG A 225 -16.83 21.27 -1.22
N VAL A 226 -17.63 21.98 -2.00
CA VAL A 226 -17.46 23.40 -2.31
C VAL A 226 -18.64 24.14 -1.70
N GLY A 227 -18.40 24.90 -0.63
CA GLY A 227 -19.42 25.61 0.15
C GLY A 227 -19.21 27.12 0.10
N GLY A 228 -20.04 27.82 -0.68
CA GLY A 228 -20.05 29.29 -0.78
C GLY A 228 -18.68 29.84 -1.19
N VAL A 229 -18.32 29.63 -2.46
CA VAL A 229 -17.00 29.95 -3.05
C VAL A 229 -17.15 30.82 -4.28
#